data_AF-A0A534UGY3-F1
#
_entry.id   AF-A0A534UGY3-F1
#
_cell.length_a   1.000
_cell.length_b   1.000
_cell.length_c   1.000
_cell.angle_alpha   90.00
_cell.angle_beta   90.00
_cell.angle_gamma   90.00
#
_symmetry.space_group_name_H-M   'P 1'
#
loop_
_entity.id
_entity.type
_entity.pdbx_description
1 polymer ?
#
loop_
_entity_poly.entity_id
_entity_poly.type
_entity_poly.pdbx_seq_one_letter_code
_entity_poly.pdbx_strand_id
1 'polypeptide(L)' 'MKKLVTAVFIAVLAAVGGSASGQGAAAKQIKIGVTMPTADHGWMGGANWWAKKAMDDWKKKDPNVDFV' A
#
# COMPACT_ATOMS: atom_id res chain seq x y z
N MET A 1 42.25 25.29 -4.56
CA MET A 1 41.11 25.66 -3.69
C MET A 1 39.80 25.80 -4.46
N LYS A 2 39.72 26.62 -5.52
CA LYS A 2 38.47 26.81 -6.32
C LYS A 2 37.86 25.51 -6.86
N LYS A 3 38.69 24.62 -7.44
CA LYS A 3 38.24 23.32 -8.00
C LYS A 3 37.70 22.33 -6.95
N LEU A 4 38.24 22.39 -5.72
CA LEU A 4 37.79 21.56 -4.60
C LEU A 4 36.44 22.06 -4.05
N VAL A 5 36.28 23.38 -3.94
CA VAL A 5 35.00 23.98 -3.51
C VAL A 5 33.90 23.69 -4.53
N THR A 6 34.19 23.78 -5.82
CA THR A 6 33.22 23.43 -6.88
C THR A 6 32.84 21.95 -6.86
N ALA A 7 33.79 21.04 -6.63
CA ALA A 7 33.52 19.61 -6.54
C ALA A 7 32.64 19.25 -5.32
N VAL A 8 32.88 19.89 -4.17
CA VAL A 8 32.05 19.73 -2.98
C VAL A 8 30.65 20.29 -3.20
N PHE A 9 30.52 21.42 -3.90
CA PHE A 9 29.21 22.03 -4.19
C PHE A 9 28.36 21.14 -5.11
N ILE A 10 28.97 20.50 -6.12
CA ILE A 10 28.29 19.56 -7.03
C ILE A 10 27.88 18.29 -6.28
N ALA A 11 28.73 17.78 -5.38
CA ALA A 11 28.42 16.61 -4.56
C ALA A 11 27.23 16.86 -3.60
N VAL A 12 27.14 18.07 -3.02
CA VAL A 12 26.01 18.47 -2.18
C VAL A 12 24.72 18.62 -3.01
N LEU A 13 24.78 19.22 -4.20
CA LEU A 13 23.63 19.31 -5.10
C LEU A 13 23.11 17.94 -5.55
N ALA A 14 23.99 16.98 -5.80
CA ALA A 14 23.61 15.61 -6.14
C ALA A 14 22.97 14.87 -4.95
N ALA A 15 23.46 15.09 -3.73
CA ALA A 15 22.90 14.49 -2.52
C ALA A 15 21.51 15.06 -2.14
N VAL A 16 21.27 16.34 -2.44
CA VAL A 16 19.98 17.00 -2.13
C VAL A 16 18.97 16.84 -3.27
N GLY A 17 19.42 16.78 -4.53
CA GLY A 17 18.55 16.63 -5.71
C GLY A 17 18.03 15.22 -5.96
N GLY A 18 18.66 14.18 -5.39
CA GLY A 18 18.29 12.78 -5.61
C GLY A 18 17.05 12.29 -4.84
N SER A 19 16.47 13.11 -3.97
CA SER A 19 15.41 12.67 -3.04
C SER A 19 13.98 13.00 -3.50
N ALA A 20 13.80 13.68 -4.63
CA ALA A 20 12.48 14.14 -5.08
C ALA A 20 11.72 13.15 -5.98
N SER A 21 12.34 12.05 -6.42
CA SER A 21 11.75 11.09 -7.36
C SER A 21 11.12 9.85 -6.70
N GLY A 22 11.02 9.81 -5.36
CA GLY A 22 10.59 8.63 -4.60
C GLY A 22 9.39 8.83 -3.69
N GLN A 23 8.70 9.97 -3.74
CA GLN A 23 7.41 10.12 -3.06
C GLN A 23 6.35 9.43 -3.92
N GLY A 24 6.37 8.09 -3.91
CA GLY A 24 5.18 7.33 -4.28
C GLY A 24 4.03 7.92 -3.46
N ALA A 25 3.07 8.54 -4.13
CA ALA A 25 1.87 9.05 -3.49
C ALA A 25 1.36 7.94 -2.57
N ALA A 26 1.29 8.19 -1.26
CA ALA A 26 0.79 7.21 -0.31
C ALA A 26 -0.56 6.74 -0.84
N ALA A 27 -0.62 5.49 -1.29
CA ALA A 27 -1.80 4.96 -1.96
C ALA A 27 -2.98 5.13 -1.00
N LYS A 28 -4.01 5.84 -1.44
CA LYS A 28 -5.18 6.14 -0.60
C LYS A 28 -5.75 4.80 -0.14
N GLN A 29 -5.94 4.65 1.17
CA GLN A 29 -6.57 3.44 1.72
C GLN A 29 -7.94 3.21 1.06
N ILE A 30 -8.13 2.01 0.54
CA ILE A 30 -9.36 1.56 -0.11
C ILE A 30 -10.19 0.84 0.95
N LYS A 31 -11.45 1.27 1.13
CA LYS A 31 -12.41 0.62 2.03
C LYS A 31 -13.49 -0.07 1.21
N ILE A 32 -13.65 -1.38 1.40
CA ILE A 32 -14.61 -2.21 0.68
C ILE A 32 -15.68 -2.69 1.67
N GLY A 33 -16.93 -2.31 1.44
CA GLY A 33 -18.06 -2.81 2.22
C GLY A 33 -18.53 -4.17 1.70
N VAL A 34 -18.79 -5.12 2.61
CA VAL A 34 -19.27 -6.47 2.26
C VAL A 34 -20.61 -6.76 2.94
N THR A 35 -21.67 -6.94 2.15
CA THR A 35 -23.02 -7.27 2.64
C THR A 35 -23.48 -8.62 2.09
N MET A 36 -23.84 -9.54 3.00
CA MET A 36 -24.26 -10.90 2.66
C MET A 36 -25.32 -11.41 3.66
N PRO A 37 -26.24 -12.31 3.25
CA PRO A 37 -27.11 -13.01 4.19
C PRO A 37 -26.33 -13.81 5.23
N THR A 38 -26.75 -13.75 6.49
CA THR A 38 -26.11 -14.52 7.57
C THR A 38 -26.48 -15.99 7.48
N ALA A 39 -25.47 -16.85 7.46
CA ALA A 39 -25.62 -18.30 7.48
C ALA A 39 -24.36 -18.95 8.07
N ASP A 40 -24.55 -20.02 8.84
CA ASP A 40 -23.51 -20.85 9.46
C ASP A 40 -23.32 -22.21 8.78
N HIS A 41 -24.25 -22.64 7.92
CA HIS A 41 -24.18 -23.87 7.14
C HIS A 41 -24.81 -23.74 5.73
N GLY A 42 -24.79 -24.84 4.97
CA GLY A 42 -25.32 -24.90 3.61
C GLY A 42 -24.50 -24.09 2.60
N TRP A 43 -25.09 -23.83 1.43
CA TRP A 43 -24.41 -23.10 0.36
C TRP A 43 -24.04 -21.67 0.79
N MET A 44 -24.95 -20.95 1.46
CA MET A 44 -24.70 -19.60 1.97
C MET A 44 -23.62 -19.57 3.06
N GLY A 45 -23.57 -20.55 3.96
CA GLY A 45 -22.49 -20.67 4.94
C GLY A 45 -21.12 -20.86 4.28
N GLY A 46 -21.06 -21.69 3.23
CA GLY A 46 -19.87 -21.84 2.39
C GLY A 46 -19.46 -20.53 1.69
N ALA A 47 -20.41 -19.81 1.10
CA ALA A 47 -20.16 -18.51 0.48
C ALA A 47 -19.60 -17.49 1.49
N ASN A 48 -20.17 -17.43 2.70
CA ASN A 48 -19.69 -16.57 3.78
C ASN A 48 -18.25 -16.93 4.21
N TRP A 49 -17.91 -18.21 4.25
CA TRP A 49 -16.56 -18.66 4.56
C TRP A 49 -15.56 -18.21 3.50
N TRP A 50 -15.89 -18.39 2.22
CA TRP A 50 -15.03 -17.97 1.11
C TRP A 50 -14.84 -16.45 1.07
N ALA A 51 -15.89 -15.68 1.34
CA ALA A 51 -15.79 -14.23 1.45
C ALA A 51 -14.79 -13.82 2.54
N LYS A 52 -14.89 -14.40 3.74
CA LYS A 52 -13.94 -14.14 4.85
C LYS A 52 -12.50 -14.50 4.47
N LYS A 53 -12.29 -15.68 3.88
CA LYS A 53 -10.96 -16.10 3.44
C LYS A 53 -10.39 -15.12 2.40
N ALA A 54 -11.18 -14.69 1.43
CA ALA A 54 -10.72 -13.75 0.41
C ALA A 54 -10.36 -12.38 1.00
N MET A 55 -11.15 -11.87 1.96
CA MET A 55 -10.83 -10.64 2.68
C MET A 55 -9.49 -10.75 3.41
N ASP A 56 -9.26 -11.87 4.12
CA ASP A 56 -8.01 -12.10 4.84
C ASP A 56 -6.80 -12.24 3.90
N ASP A 57 -6.98 -12.89 2.75
CA ASP A 57 -5.93 -13.03 1.74
C ASP A 57 -5.58 -11.66 1.12
N TRP A 58 -6.58 -10.81 0.87
CA TRP A 58 -6.35 -9.45 0.37
C TRP A 58 -5.67 -8.55 1.39
N LYS A 59 -6.08 -8.59 2.67
CA LYS A 59 -5.41 -7.82 3.74
C LYS A 59 -3.92 -8.16 3.89
N LYS A 60 -3.54 -9.42 3.61
CA LYS A 60 -2.13 -9.84 3.61
C LYS A 60 -1.38 -9.40 2.36
N LYS A 61 -2.06 -9.35 1.22
CA LYS A 61 -1.46 -9.05 -0.08
C LYS A 61 -1.26 -7.55 -0.32
N ASP A 62 -2.20 -6.74 0.15
CA ASP A 62 -2.17 -5.29 -0.05
C ASP A 62 -2.53 -4.55 1.26
N PRO A 63 -1.56 -3.91 1.94
CA PRO A 63 -1.82 -3.19 3.18
C PRO A 63 -2.69 -1.93 3.00
N ASN A 64 -2.94 -1.50 1.75
CA ASN A 64 -3.80 -0.36 1.46
C ASN A 64 -5.28 -0.74 1.32
N VAL A 65 -5.63 -2.03 1.38
CA VAL A 65 -7.01 -2.52 1.28
C VAL A 65 -7.54 -2.91 2.65
N ASP A 66 -8.69 -2.36 3.01
CA ASP A 66 -9.44 -2.70 4.22
C ASP A 66 -10.91 -3.05 3.89
N PHE A 67 -11.51 -3.88 4.74
CA PHE A 67 -12.87 -4.38 4.58
C PHE A 67 -13.71 -4.00 5.81
N VAL A 68 -14.89 -3.44 5.57
CA VAL A 68 -15.82 -2.91 6.60
C VAL A 68 -17.21 -3.53 6.52
#